data_AF-A0A939HWN5-F1
#
_entry.id   AF-A0A939HWN5-F1
#
_cell.length_a   1.000
_cell.length_b   1.000
_cell.length_c   1.000
_cell.angle_alpha   90.00
_cell.angle_beta   90.00
_cell.angle_gamma   90.00
#
_symmetry.space_group_name_H-M   'P 1'
#
loop_
_entity.id
_entity.type
_entity.pdbx_description
1 polymer ?
#
loop_
_entity_poly.entity_id
_entity_poly.type
_entity_poly.pdbx_seq_one_letter_code
_entity_poly.pdbx_strand_id
1 'polypeptide(L)'
;MTSDQAYQIYDWAISRWSPDIARQLMMQLNACFNWAIERNLVALDKSPFEGFTEKVRKAFKKAKTPINAFTAAERDAIIQAFQESHFYNYVRFCFFTGCRPSEAIGLEWDDIA
;
A
#
# COMPACT_ATOMS: atom_id res chain seq x y z
N MET A 1 15.25 16.47 -17.55
CA MET A 1 14.82 15.06 -17.66
C MET A 1 14.00 14.95 -18.94
N THR A 2 14.43 14.14 -19.91
CA THR A 2 13.68 13.92 -21.15
C THR A 2 12.66 12.78 -20.98
N SER A 3 11.71 12.69 -21.91
CA SER A 3 10.76 11.57 -21.95
C SER A 3 11.50 10.22 -22.05
N ASP A 4 12.59 10.13 -22.81
CA ASP A 4 13.35 8.89 -22.98
C ASP A 4 13.98 8.39 -21.68
N GLN A 5 14.54 9.31 -20.89
CA GLN A 5 15.10 8.98 -19.58
C GLN A 5 14.02 8.48 -18.61
N ALA A 6 12.80 9.03 -18.69
CA ALA A 6 11.67 8.57 -17.88
C ALA A 6 11.25 7.13 -18.24
N TYR A 7 11.26 6.77 -19.53
CA TYR A 7 11.04 5.39 -19.97
C TYR A 7 12.13 4.43 -19.50
N GLN A 8 13.41 4.83 -19.54
CA GLN A 8 14.50 3.99 -19.03
C GLN A 8 14.33 3.67 -17.54
N ILE A 9 13.94 4.67 -16.73
CA ILE A 9 13.66 4.46 -15.30
C ILE A 9 12.46 3.53 -15.11
N TYR A 10 11.41 3.70 -15.92
CA TYR A 10 10.23 2.83 -15.89
C TYR A 10 10.58 1.38 -16.23
N ASP A 11 11.30 1.14 -17.32
CA ASP A 11 11.69 -0.20 -17.78
C ASP A 11 12.59 -0.89 -16.75
N TRP A 12 13.50 -0.13 -16.14
CA TRP A 12 14.31 -0.62 -15.03
C TRP A 12 13.46 -0.97 -13.79
N ALA A 13 12.51 -0.12 -13.42
CA ALA A 13 11.67 -0.36 -12.25
C ALA A 13 10.77 -1.59 -12.40
N ILE A 14 10.13 -1.76 -13.56
CA ILE A 14 9.26 -2.91 -13.82
C ILE A 14 10.03 -4.23 -13.99
N SER A 15 11.30 -4.18 -14.43
CA SER A 15 12.12 -5.39 -14.55
C SER A 15 12.75 -5.81 -13.22
N ARG A 16 12.93 -4.87 -12.29
CA ARG A 16 13.64 -5.14 -11.02
C ARG A 16 12.71 -5.39 -9.83
N TRP A 17 11.54 -4.75 -9.78
CA TRP A 17 10.73 -4.69 -8.56
C TRP A 17 9.30 -5.22 -8.74
N SER A 18 8.62 -5.41 -7.61
CA SER A 18 7.21 -5.79 -7.59
C SER A 18 6.31 -4.67 -8.18
N PRO A 19 5.09 -5.01 -8.63
CA PRO A 19 4.16 -4.04 -9.20
C PRO A 19 3.92 -2.84 -8.29
N ASP A 20 3.78 -3.09 -6.99
CA ASP A 20 3.48 -2.05 -6.00
C ASP A 20 4.65 -1.07 -5.83
N ILE A 21 5.88 -1.58 -5.73
CA ILE A 21 7.07 -0.75 -5.58
C ILE A 21 7.29 0.08 -6.86
N ALA A 22 7.21 -0.55 -8.04
CA ALA A 22 7.36 0.15 -9.31
C ALA A 22 6.29 1.24 -9.47
N ARG A 23 5.03 0.94 -9.11
CA ARG A 23 3.93 1.91 -9.17
C ARG A 23 4.16 3.07 -8.20
N GLN A 24 4.59 2.79 -6.99
CA GLN A 24 4.86 3.80 -5.98
C GLN A 24 6.01 4.72 -6.40
N LEU A 25 7.09 4.17 -6.98
CA LEU A 25 8.16 4.98 -7.56
C LEU A 25 7.63 5.95 -8.62
N MET A 26 6.85 5.45 -9.59
CA MET A 26 6.30 6.29 -10.66
C MET A 26 5.38 7.39 -10.11
N MET A 27 4.55 7.06 -9.11
CA MET A 27 3.66 8.00 -8.45
C MET A 27 4.44 9.13 -7.75
N GLN A 28 5.49 8.79 -7.00
CA GLN A 28 6.31 9.75 -6.27
C GLN A 28 7.15 10.63 -7.20
N LEU A 29 7.75 10.05 -8.24
CA LEU A 29 8.46 10.81 -9.26
C LEU A 29 7.52 11.79 -9.96
N ASN A 30 6.31 11.36 -10.33
CA ASN A 30 5.33 12.23 -10.94
C ASN A 30 4.93 13.40 -10.03
N ALA A 31 4.67 13.12 -8.74
CA ALA A 31 4.34 14.16 -7.77
C ALA A 31 5.50 15.16 -7.56
N CYS A 32 6.74 14.67 -7.49
CA CYS A 32 7.94 15.49 -7.36
C CYS A 32 8.11 16.45 -8.55
N PHE A 33 7.96 15.94 -9.79
CA PHE A 33 8.07 16.78 -10.99
C PHE A 33 6.92 17.78 -11.10
N ASN A 34 5.68 17.38 -10.79
CA ASN A 34 4.54 18.32 -10.75
C ASN A 34 4.79 19.46 -9.76
N TRP A 35 5.25 19.14 -8.55
CA TRP A 35 5.62 20.15 -7.55
C TRP A 35 6.74 21.07 -8.04
N ALA A 36 7.78 20.52 -8.67
CA ALA A 36 8.89 21.30 -9.20
C ALA A 36 8.45 22.25 -10.33
N ILE A 37 7.52 21.81 -11.18
CA ILE A 37 6.94 22.62 -12.27
C ILE A 37 6.10 23.76 -11.69
N GLU A 38 5.20 23.47 -10.74
CA GLU A 38 4.37 24.47 -10.05
C GLU A 38 5.22 25.55 -9.35
N ARG A 39 6.39 25.16 -8.84
CA ARG A 39 7.36 26.04 -8.18
C ARG A 39 8.30 26.74 -9.15
N ASN A 40 8.16 26.52 -10.46
CA ASN A 40 9.07 27.02 -11.51
C ASN A 40 10.55 26.65 -11.25
N LEU A 41 10.81 25.52 -10.61
CA LEU A 41 12.16 25.00 -10.35
C LEU A 41 12.75 24.26 -11.56
N VAL A 42 11.89 23.86 -12.49
CA VAL A 42 12.25 23.20 -13.75
C VAL A 42 11.48 23.84 -14.90
N ALA A 43 12.13 24.03 -16.05
CA ALA A 43 11.51 24.52 -17.28
C ALA A 43 10.85 23.36 -18.04
N LEU A 44 9.75 22.84 -17.51
CA LEU A 44 8.94 21.79 -18.13
C LEU A 44 7.47 22.17 -18.01
N ASP A 45 6.68 21.95 -19.08
CA ASP A 45 5.25 22.20 -19.04
C ASP A 45 4.47 21.07 -18.34
N LYS A 46 5.04 19.86 -18.30
CA LYS A 46 4.43 18.67 -17.70
C LYS A 46 5.46 17.69 -17.17
N SER A 47 5.04 16.89 -16.20
CA SER A 47 5.87 15.82 -15.63
C SER A 47 6.22 14.77 -16.69
N PRO A 48 7.51 14.37 -16.80
CA PRO A 48 7.92 13.25 -17.65
C PRO A 48 7.29 11.91 -17.27
N PHE A 49 6.79 11.79 -16.03
CA PHE A 49 6.19 10.57 -15.48
C PHE A 49 4.66 10.57 -15.53
N GLU A 50 4.06 11.53 -16.22
CA GLU A 50 2.61 11.62 -16.37
C GLU A 50 2.03 10.34 -16.98
N GLY A 51 1.06 9.73 -16.27
CA GLY A 51 0.39 8.50 -16.69
C GLY A 51 1.19 7.20 -16.46
N PHE A 52 2.41 7.26 -15.91
CA PHE A 52 3.23 6.05 -15.72
C PHE A 52 2.66 5.09 -14.67
N THR A 53 1.95 5.57 -13.65
CA THR A 53 1.23 4.73 -12.68
C THR A 53 0.27 3.75 -13.37
N GLU A 54 -0.47 4.21 -14.38
CA GLU A 54 -1.41 3.39 -15.14
C GLU A 54 -0.69 2.42 -16.08
N LYS A 55 0.48 2.82 -16.61
CA LYS A 55 1.36 1.92 -17.39
C LYS A 55 1.84 0.74 -16.55
N VAL A 56 2.31 1.00 -15.33
CA VAL A 56 2.70 -0.05 -14.39
C VAL A 56 1.51 -0.98 -14.11
N ARG A 57 0.32 -0.41 -13.83
CA ARG A 57 -0.89 -1.21 -13.59
C ARG A 57 -1.24 -2.14 -14.74
N LYS A 58 -1.09 -1.66 -15.98
CA LYS A 58 -1.33 -2.44 -17.21
C LYS A 58 -0.26 -3.52 -17.42
N ALA A 59 1.01 -3.20 -17.18
CA ALA A 59 2.12 -4.14 -17.31
C ALA A 59 1.99 -5.35 -16.36
N PHE A 60 1.46 -5.12 -15.16
CA PHE A 60 1.32 -6.14 -14.13
C PHE A 60 -0.12 -6.60 -13.92
N LYS A 61 -0.98 -6.54 -14.94
CA LYS A 61 -2.38 -6.94 -14.84
C LYS A 61 -2.51 -8.43 -14.45
N LYS A 62 -2.45 -8.73 -13.16
CA LYS A 62 -2.76 -10.03 -12.58
C LYS A 62 -4.27 -10.15 -12.44
N ALA A 63 -4.78 -11.38 -12.59
CA ALA A 63 -6.12 -11.70 -12.10
C ALA A 63 -6.19 -11.30 -10.62
N LYS A 64 -7.30 -10.66 -10.19
CA LYS A 64 -7.50 -10.37 -8.78
C LYS A 64 -7.40 -11.69 -8.02
N THR A 65 -6.35 -11.88 -7.25
CA THR A 65 -6.27 -13.00 -6.33
C THR A 65 -7.42 -12.82 -5.34
N PRO A 66 -8.32 -13.81 -5.19
CA PRO A 66 -9.37 -13.72 -4.20
C PRO A 66 -8.74 -13.50 -2.82
N ILE A 67 -9.30 -12.59 -2.04
CA ILE A 67 -8.87 -12.39 -0.65
C ILE A 67 -9.16 -13.69 0.10
N ASN A 68 -8.12 -14.34 0.61
CA ASN A 68 -8.26 -15.52 1.43
C ASN A 68 -8.55 -15.09 2.88
N ALA A 69 -9.83 -14.88 3.19
CA ALA A 69 -10.27 -14.50 4.52
C ALA A 69 -10.33 -15.72 5.45
N PHE A 70 -10.08 -15.51 6.75
CA PHE A 70 -10.27 -16.56 7.76
C PHE A 70 -11.75 -16.96 7.86
N THR A 71 -11.99 -18.26 7.91
CA THR A 71 -13.27 -18.86 8.27
C THR A 71 -13.54 -18.72 9.77
N ALA A 72 -14.80 -18.93 10.18
CA ALA A 72 -15.15 -18.93 11.60
C ALA A 72 -14.38 -20.00 12.40
N ALA A 73 -14.17 -21.19 11.82
CA ALA A 73 -13.40 -22.26 12.44
C ALA A 73 -11.92 -21.89 12.62
N GLU A 74 -11.31 -21.24 11.62
CA GLU A 74 -9.93 -20.76 11.71
C GLU A 74 -9.79 -19.63 12.75
N ARG A 75 -10.74 -18.69 12.78
CA ARG A 75 -10.80 -17.66 13.83
C ARG A 75 -10.80 -18.31 15.21
N ASP A 76 -11.69 -19.27 15.45
CA ASP A 76 -11.83 -19.91 16.75
C ASP A 76 -10.58 -20.69 17.13
N ALA A 77 -9.96 -21.39 16.18
CA ALA A 77 -8.68 -22.05 16.38
C ALA A 77 -7.53 -21.08 16.69
N ILE A 78 -7.48 -19.92 16.02
CA ILE A 78 -6.49 -18.87 16.30
C ILE A 78 -6.71 -18.32 17.71
N ILE A 79 -7.93 -17.95 18.09
CA ILE A 79 -8.23 -17.46 19.44
C ILE A 79 -7.84 -18.51 20.50
N GLN A 80 -8.16 -19.78 20.26
CA GLN A 80 -7.81 -20.89 21.13
C GLN A 80 -6.29 -21.04 21.31
N ALA A 81 -5.51 -20.92 20.23
CA ALA A 81 -4.05 -21.00 20.29
C ALA A 81 -3.41 -19.90 21.15
N PHE A 82 -4.09 -18.77 21.32
CA PHE A 82 -3.63 -17.65 22.12
C PHE A 82 -4.10 -17.70 23.59
N GLN A 83 -4.81 -18.72 24.06
CA GLN A 83 -5.41 -18.73 25.40
C GLN A 83 -4.46 -18.39 26.54
N GLU A 84 -3.24 -18.94 26.53
CA GLU A 84 -2.22 -18.69 27.56
C GLU A 84 -1.27 -17.53 27.18
N SER A 85 -1.54 -16.84 26.08
CA SER A 85 -0.73 -15.71 25.60
C SER A 85 -1.18 -14.41 26.26
N HIS A 86 -0.20 -13.55 26.56
CA HIS A 86 -0.48 -12.16 26.92
C HIS A 86 -1.35 -11.42 25.87
N PHE A 87 -1.30 -11.85 24.61
CA PHE A 87 -2.06 -11.25 23.51
C PHE A 87 -3.49 -11.82 23.35
N TYR A 88 -3.94 -12.73 24.22
CA TYR A 88 -5.25 -13.39 24.09
C TYR A 88 -6.39 -12.39 23.88
N ASN A 89 -6.54 -11.44 24.81
CA ASN A 89 -7.62 -10.46 24.78
C ASN A 89 -7.49 -9.51 23.59
N TYR A 90 -6.28 -9.16 23.20
CA TYR A 90 -6.02 -8.30 22.04
C TYR A 90 -6.44 -8.97 20.71
N VAL A 91 -6.01 -10.21 20.49
CA VAL A 91 -6.36 -10.98 19.29
C VAL A 91 -7.87 -11.22 19.24
N ARG A 92 -8.45 -11.61 20.37
CA ARG A 92 -9.90 -11.80 20.50
C ARG A 92 -10.64 -10.50 20.19
N PHE A 93 -10.24 -9.37 20.78
CA PHE A 93 -10.86 -8.06 20.53
C PHE A 93 -10.83 -7.68 19.05
N CYS A 94 -9.69 -7.84 18.36
CA CYS A 94 -9.56 -7.57 16.93
C CYS A 94 -10.55 -8.40 16.09
N PHE A 95 -10.70 -9.70 16.39
CA PHE A 95 -11.64 -10.56 15.65
C PHE A 95 -13.11 -10.22 15.90
N PHE A 96 -13.47 -9.77 17.12
CA PHE A 96 -14.86 -9.45 17.46
C PHE A 96 -15.30 -8.08 16.98
N THR A 97 -14.39 -7.11 16.90
CA THR A 97 -14.72 -5.73 16.52
C THR A 97 -14.38 -5.40 15.07
N GLY A 98 -13.44 -6.14 14.46
CA GLY A 98 -12.91 -5.83 13.13
C GLY A 98 -12.03 -4.58 13.10
N CYS A 99 -11.65 -4.02 14.25
CA CYS A 99 -10.73 -2.88 14.31
C CYS A 99 -9.37 -3.25 13.72
N ARG A 100 -8.68 -2.27 13.12
CA ARG A 100 -7.28 -2.47 12.74
C ARG A 100 -6.41 -2.62 13.99
N PRO A 101 -5.32 -3.40 13.92
CA PRO A 101 -4.33 -3.48 15.00
C PRO A 101 -3.90 -2.12 15.57
N SER A 102 -3.71 -1.13 14.70
CA SER A 102 -3.34 0.24 15.08
C SER A 102 -4.46 1.02 15.77
N GLU A 103 -5.72 0.67 15.52
CA GLU A 103 -6.88 1.27 16.19
C GLU A 103 -7.04 0.63 17.57
N ALA A 104 -6.93 -0.71 17.66
CA ALA A 104 -7.02 -1.46 18.91
C ALA A 104 -5.99 -1.02 19.97
N ILE A 105 -4.75 -0.79 19.56
CA ILE A 105 -3.67 -0.41 20.49
C ILE A 105 -3.78 1.03 20.99
N GLY A 106 -4.56 1.88 20.31
CA GLY A 106 -4.77 3.28 20.66
C GLY A 106 -6.01 3.52 21.54
N LEU A 107 -6.76 2.48 21.89
CA LEU A 107 -7.97 2.62 22.71
C LEU A 107 -7.61 2.84 24.18
N GLU A 108 -8.23 3.85 24.78
CA GLU A 108 -8.18 4.16 26.21
C GLU A 108 -9.55 3.93 26.86
N TRP A 109 -9.59 3.88 28.20
CA TRP A 109 -10.86 3.66 28.92
C TRP A 109 -11.85 4.81 28.75
N ASP A 110 -11.37 6.02 28.48
CA ASP A 110 -12.19 7.21 28.24
C ASP A 110 -12.92 7.15 26.88
N ASP A 111 -12.53 6.25 25.97
CA ASP A 111 -13.21 6.02 24.69
C ASP A 111 -14.47 5.14 24.82
N ILE A 112 -14.70 4.55 25.99
CA ILE A 112 -15.80 3.62 26.25
C ILE A 112 -16.95 4.34 26.97
N ALA A 113 -18.11 4.41 26.32
CA ALA A 113 -19.33 5.04 26.83
C ALA A 113 -20.12 4.17 27.82
#